data_AF-A0A4Y9IH00-F1
#
_entry.id   AF-A0A4Y9IH00-F1
#
_cell.length_a   1.000
_cell.length_b   1.000
_cell.length_c   1.000
_cell.angle_alpha   90.00
_cell.angle_beta   90.00
_cell.angle_gamma   90.00
#
_symmetry.space_group_name_H-M   'P 1'
#
loop_
_entity.id
_entity.type
_entity.pdbx_description
1 polymer ?
#
loop_
_entity_poly.entity_id
_entity_poly.type
_entity_poly.pdbx_seq_one_letter_code
_entity_poly.pdbx_strand_id
1 'polypeptide(L)'
;NVEIKEINKNELIGKAPKIIEHLLEIRGLGIINVMTLFGAGSILMEKRIKLNINLETWHKEKIYDRVGLNEETLKILDSKITKKTIPVRPGRNLAVIIEVAAMNYRLNNMGINTAEEFNNRLNAEILKTAS
;
A
#
# COMPACT_ATOMS: atom_id res chain seq x y z
N ASN A 1 13.17 -9.46 -9.58
CA ASN A 1 11.97 -8.75 -10.08
C ASN A 1 10.77 -9.68 -10.02
N VAL A 2 9.58 -9.15 -9.73
CA VAL A 2 8.30 -9.89 -9.69
C VAL A 2 7.72 -9.95 -11.10
N GLU A 3 7.05 -11.04 -11.47
CA GLU A 3 6.30 -11.14 -12.74
C GLU A 3 4.89 -10.58 -12.55
N ILE A 4 4.49 -9.65 -13.43
CA ILE A 4 3.15 -9.06 -13.44
C ILE A 4 2.46 -9.38 -14.76
N LYS A 5 1.21 -9.85 -14.70
CA LYS A 5 0.36 -10.11 -15.85
C LYS A 5 -0.98 -9.39 -15.71
N GLU A 6 -1.53 -8.90 -16.80
CA GLU A 6 -2.92 -8.44 -16.88
C GLU A 6 -3.76 -9.59 -17.43
N ILE A 7 -4.73 -10.07 -16.64
CA ILE A 7 -5.57 -11.22 -17.01
C ILE A 7 -6.94 -10.80 -17.55
N ASN A 8 -7.40 -9.61 -17.15
CA ASN A 8 -8.61 -8.94 -17.62
C ASN A 8 -8.39 -7.42 -17.50
N LYS A 9 -9.29 -6.62 -18.09
CA LYS A 9 -9.28 -5.16 -17.90
C LYS A 9 -9.31 -4.80 -16.41
N ASN A 10 -8.31 -4.06 -15.95
CA ASN A 10 -8.14 -3.65 -14.54
C ASN A 10 -7.90 -4.82 -13.55
N GLU A 11 -7.43 -5.98 -14.03
CA GLU A 11 -7.04 -7.11 -13.20
C GLU A 11 -5.59 -7.53 -13.45
N LEU A 12 -4.74 -7.14 -12.50
CA LEU A 12 -3.33 -7.50 -12.47
C LEU A 12 -3.09 -8.65 -11.50
N ILE A 13 -2.28 -9.63 -11.90
CA ILE A 13 -1.77 -10.72 -11.06
C ILE A 13 -0.25 -10.56 -10.95
N GLY A 14 0.27 -10.60 -9.72
CA GLY A 14 1.70 -10.64 -9.43
C GLY A 14 2.11 -12.00 -8.87
N LYS A 15 3.27 -12.50 -9.29
CA LYS A 15 3.88 -13.74 -8.77
C LYS A 15 5.41 -13.65 -8.77
N ALA A 16 6.05 -14.42 -7.89
CA ALA A 16 7.50 -14.55 -7.92
C ALA A 16 7.96 -15.37 -9.16
N PRO A 17 9.08 -15.00 -9.80
CA PRO A 17 9.74 -15.89 -10.75
C PRO A 17 10.19 -17.18 -10.08
N LYS A 18 10.16 -18.29 -10.82
CA LYS A 18 10.45 -19.63 -10.27
C LYS A 18 11.82 -19.73 -9.59
N ILE A 19 12.83 -19.04 -10.11
CA ILE A 19 14.20 -19.07 -9.62
C ILE A 19 14.38 -18.44 -8.22
N ILE A 20 13.55 -17.46 -7.86
CA ILE A 20 13.60 -16.77 -6.55
C ILE A 20 12.35 -17.06 -5.69
N GLU A 21 11.61 -18.10 -6.04
CA GLU A 21 10.41 -18.50 -5.32
C GLU A 21 10.74 -18.88 -3.86
N HIS A 22 9.95 -18.38 -2.91
CA HIS A 22 10.15 -18.52 -1.46
C HIS A 22 11.40 -17.82 -0.88
N LEU A 23 12.27 -17.25 -1.70
CA LEU A 23 13.52 -16.63 -1.25
C LEU A 23 13.33 -15.14 -0.92
N LEU A 24 14.01 -14.69 0.12
CA LEU A 24 14.11 -13.28 0.51
C LEU A 24 15.57 -12.93 0.79
N GLU A 25 16.05 -11.81 0.26
CA GLU A 25 17.37 -11.26 0.61
C GLU A 25 17.22 -10.24 1.74
N ILE A 26 18.06 -10.36 2.75
CA ILE A 26 18.15 -9.40 3.85
C ILE A 26 19.60 -8.97 3.99
N ARG A 27 19.86 -7.68 3.73
CA ARG A 27 21.21 -7.11 3.84
C ARG A 27 21.78 -7.33 5.24
N GLY A 28 23.00 -7.88 5.30
CA GLY A 28 23.68 -8.22 6.55
C GLY A 28 23.38 -9.64 7.07
N LEU A 29 22.36 -10.31 6.54
CA LEU A 29 22.02 -11.71 6.87
C LEU A 29 22.20 -12.66 5.68
N GLY A 30 21.94 -12.19 4.46
CA GLY A 30 22.01 -12.98 3.23
C GLY A 30 20.63 -13.43 2.73
N ILE A 31 20.61 -14.52 1.96
CA ILE A 31 19.38 -15.08 1.40
C ILE A 31 18.77 -16.07 2.40
N ILE A 32 17.49 -15.92 2.68
CA ILE A 32 16.70 -16.81 3.52
C ILE A 32 15.55 -17.45 2.73
N ASN A 33 15.12 -18.64 3.16
CA ASN A 33 13.93 -19.30 2.63
C ASN A 33 12.76 -19.09 3.59
N VAL A 34 11.77 -18.29 3.17
CA VAL A 34 10.59 -17.93 3.96
C VAL A 34 9.71 -19.15 4.25
N MET A 35 9.57 -20.08 3.31
CA MET A 35 8.77 -21.30 3.49
C MET A 35 9.37 -22.20 4.57
N THR A 36 10.69 -22.38 4.56
CA THR A 36 11.38 -23.19 5.57
C THR A 36 11.28 -22.59 6.97
N LEU A 37 11.37 -21.25 7.08
CA LEU A 37 11.35 -20.57 8.37
C LEU A 37 9.95 -20.42 8.97
N PHE A 38 8.94 -20.15 8.15
CA PHE A 38 7.60 -19.75 8.61
C PHE A 38 6.46 -20.64 8.08
N GLY A 39 6.80 -21.74 7.41
CA GLY A 39 5.84 -22.72 6.90
C GLY A 39 5.03 -22.27 5.69
N ALA A 40 4.21 -23.19 5.18
CA ALA A 40 3.42 -22.97 3.97
C ALA A 40 2.36 -21.85 4.10
N GLY A 41 1.87 -21.58 5.32
CA GLY A 41 0.89 -20.52 5.57
C GLY A 41 1.43 -19.10 5.34
N SER A 42 2.76 -18.95 5.29
CA SER A 42 3.44 -17.67 5.03
C SER A 42 3.71 -17.42 3.55
N ILE A 43 3.30 -18.35 2.68
CA ILE A 43 3.56 -18.31 1.24
C ILE A 43 2.25 -18.13 0.48
N LEU A 44 2.32 -17.27 -0.53
CA LEU A 44 1.28 -17.14 -1.53
C LEU A 44 1.93 -17.14 -2.92
N MET A 45 1.47 -18.04 -3.79
CA MET A 45 2.07 -18.22 -5.11
C MET A 45 1.82 -17.03 -6.03
N GLU A 46 0.61 -16.47 -5.98
CA GLU A 46 0.21 -15.30 -6.76
C GLU A 46 -0.86 -14.48 -6.04
N LYS A 47 -0.93 -13.18 -6.34
CA LYS A 47 -1.93 -12.27 -5.77
C LYS A 47 -2.42 -11.26 -6.79
N ARG A 48 -3.70 -10.91 -6.71
CA ARG A 48 -4.25 -9.71 -7.40
C ARG A 48 -3.59 -8.44 -6.84
N ILE A 49 -3.04 -7.62 -7.73
CA ILE A 49 -2.46 -6.33 -7.37
C ILE A 49 -3.56 -5.27 -7.45
N LYS A 50 -3.85 -4.62 -6.31
CA LYS A 50 -4.91 -3.61 -6.19
C LYS A 50 -4.43 -2.28 -5.60
N LEU A 51 -3.34 -2.31 -4.84
CA LEU A 51 -2.75 -1.16 -4.15
C LEU A 51 -1.24 -1.14 -4.38
N ASN A 52 -0.71 0.00 -4.80
CA ASN A 52 0.71 0.29 -4.82
C ASN A 52 1.07 1.17 -3.62
N ILE A 53 2.01 0.71 -2.80
CA ILE A 53 2.65 1.53 -1.78
C ILE A 53 4.00 1.97 -2.30
N ASN A 54 4.12 3.25 -2.63
CA ASN A 54 5.37 3.87 -3.04
C ASN A 54 6.10 4.41 -1.80
N LEU A 55 7.21 3.76 -1.43
CA LEU A 55 8.07 4.23 -0.35
C LEU A 55 9.08 5.23 -0.89
N GLU A 56 9.19 6.39 -0.26
CA GLU A 56 10.17 7.41 -0.64
C GLU A 56 10.86 7.99 0.59
N THR A 57 12.09 8.47 0.41
CA THR A 57 12.76 9.23 1.47
C THR A 57 11.92 10.46 1.79
N TRP A 58 11.79 10.79 3.07
CA TRP A 58 11.10 12.01 3.44
C TRP A 58 11.84 13.26 2.98
N HIS A 59 11.10 14.20 2.38
CA HIS A 59 11.60 15.52 2.01
C HIS A 59 10.83 16.63 2.72
N LYS A 60 11.56 17.63 3.26
CA LYS A 60 10.99 18.76 4.01
C LYS A 60 10.09 19.66 3.15
N GLU A 61 10.44 19.80 1.89
CA GLU A 61 9.76 20.68 0.93
C GLU A 61 8.54 20.00 0.28
N LYS A 62 8.42 18.68 0.40
CA LYS A 62 7.32 17.93 -0.19
C LYS A 62 6.13 17.89 0.77
N ILE A 63 4.96 18.27 0.27
CA ILE A 63 3.70 18.15 0.99
C ILE A 63 3.21 16.72 0.82
N TYR A 64 3.01 16.05 1.96
CA TYR A 64 2.41 14.73 2.02
C TYR A 64 0.94 14.87 2.40
N ASP A 65 0.08 14.05 1.79
CA ASP A 65 -1.33 13.98 2.19
C ASP A 65 -1.43 13.53 3.65
N ARG A 66 -2.10 14.35 4.46
CA ARG A 66 -2.32 14.12 5.90
C ARG A 66 -3.72 13.63 6.21
N VAL A 67 -4.67 13.88 5.31
CA VAL A 67 -6.09 13.62 5.55
C VAL A 67 -6.52 12.35 4.81
N GLY A 68 -5.91 12.05 3.66
CA GLY A 68 -6.21 10.87 2.87
C GLY A 68 -7.28 11.10 1.79
N LEU A 69 -7.61 12.37 1.50
CA LEU A 69 -8.62 12.76 0.50
C LEU A 69 -8.09 12.66 -0.94
N ASN A 70 -6.78 12.64 -1.13
CA ASN A 70 -6.21 12.56 -2.47
C ASN A 70 -6.19 11.11 -2.97
N GLU A 71 -6.80 10.90 -4.13
CA GLU A 71 -6.73 9.64 -4.87
C GLU A 71 -5.62 9.71 -5.92
N GLU A 72 -4.53 8.99 -5.66
CA GLU A 72 -3.50 8.75 -6.65
C GLU A 72 -3.72 7.39 -7.32
N THR A 73 -3.38 7.29 -8.60
CA THR A 73 -3.37 6.02 -9.33
C THR A 73 -2.01 5.76 -9.97
N LEU A 74 -1.68 4.48 -10.14
CA LEU A 74 -0.54 4.01 -10.89
C LEU A 74 -1.05 3.18 -12.08
N LYS A 75 -0.60 3.51 -13.29
CA LYS A 75 -0.82 2.67 -14.47
C LYS A 75 0.25 1.58 -14.51
N ILE A 76 -0.17 0.32 -14.56
CA ILE A 76 0.68 -0.84 -14.80
C ILE A 76 0.04 -1.63 -15.95
N LEU A 77 0.78 -1.85 -17.04
CA LEU A 77 0.21 -2.32 -18.30
C LEU A 77 -0.95 -1.41 -18.71
N ASP A 78 -2.16 -1.91 -18.96
CA ASP A 78 -3.34 -1.08 -19.26
C ASP A 78 -4.27 -0.87 -18.07
N SER A 79 -3.95 -1.49 -16.93
CA SER A 79 -4.68 -1.38 -15.68
C SER A 79 -4.24 -0.17 -14.85
N LYS A 80 -5.21 0.49 -14.20
CA LYS A 80 -4.96 1.52 -13.17
C LYS A 80 -5.25 0.95 -11.79
N ILE A 81 -4.32 1.11 -10.86
CA ILE A 81 -4.48 0.71 -9.46
C ILE A 81 -4.31 1.89 -8.53
N THR A 82 -4.88 1.83 -7.34
CA THR A 82 -4.70 2.86 -6.31
C THR A 82 -3.24 2.93 -5.91
N LYS A 83 -2.72 4.14 -5.76
CA LYS A 83 -1.37 4.43 -5.30
C LYS A 83 -1.42 5.20 -3.99
N LYS A 84 -0.53 4.87 -3.06
CA LYS A 84 -0.28 5.66 -1.85
C LYS A 84 1.22 5.85 -1.70
N THR A 85 1.63 7.10 -1.49
CA THR A 85 3.03 7.46 -1.30
C THR A 85 3.31 7.68 0.19
N ILE A 86 4.25 6.90 0.74
CA ILE A 86 4.55 6.90 2.18
C ILE A 86 6.01 7.35 2.40
N PRO A 87 6.23 8.45 3.13
CA PRO A 87 7.57 8.90 3.46
C PRO A 87 8.22 8.00 4.53
N VAL A 88 9.44 7.55 4.24
CA VAL A 88 10.31 6.80 5.13
C VAL A 88 11.16 7.76 5.94
N ARG A 89 11.16 7.55 7.27
CA ARG A 89 12.06 8.22 8.21
C ARG A 89 12.56 7.22 9.24
N PRO A 90 13.80 7.37 9.74
CA PRO A 90 14.26 6.62 10.90
C PRO A 90 13.28 6.72 12.07
N GLY A 91 13.11 5.62 12.81
CA GLY A 91 12.19 5.55 13.96
C GLY A 91 10.73 5.25 13.61
N ARG A 92 10.37 5.06 12.34
CA ARG A 92 9.03 4.61 11.93
C ARG A 92 8.99 3.10 11.63
N ASN A 93 7.99 2.41 12.17
CA ASN A 93 7.74 1.02 11.84
C ASN A 93 7.01 0.93 10.48
N LEU A 94 7.77 0.64 9.41
CA LEU A 94 7.21 0.57 8.06
C LEU A 94 6.24 -0.60 7.87
N ALA A 95 6.46 -1.74 8.53
CA ALA A 95 5.58 -2.89 8.41
C ALA A 95 4.16 -2.54 8.89
N VAL A 96 4.05 -1.93 10.08
CA VAL A 96 2.77 -1.47 10.64
C VAL A 96 2.11 -0.42 9.75
N ILE A 97 2.89 0.51 9.20
CA ILE A 97 2.35 1.55 8.32
C ILE A 97 1.77 0.95 7.03
N ILE A 98 2.47 -0.02 6.42
CA ILE A 98 2.00 -0.71 5.21
C ILE A 98 0.73 -1.52 5.52
N GLU A 99 0.68 -2.19 6.67
CA GLU A 99 -0.50 -2.95 7.10
C GLU A 99 -1.72 -2.05 7.28
N VAL A 100 -1.58 -0.94 7.99
CA VAL A 100 -2.65 0.05 8.19
C VAL A 100 -3.09 0.65 6.85
N ALA A 101 -2.17 0.94 5.94
CA ALA A 101 -2.52 1.43 4.60
C ALA A 101 -3.36 0.41 3.81
N ALA A 102 -3.03 -0.88 3.90
CA ALA A 102 -3.80 -1.95 3.27
C ALA A 102 -5.19 -2.12 3.91
N MET A 103 -5.30 -2.02 5.23
CA MET A 103 -6.57 -2.04 5.95
C MET A 103 -7.46 -0.85 5.58
N ASN A 104 -6.89 0.36 5.55
CA ASN A 104 -7.61 1.57 5.16
C ASN A 104 -8.10 1.51 3.71
N TYR A 105 -7.26 1.01 2.79
CA TYR A 105 -7.68 0.77 1.41
C TYR A 105 -8.88 -0.19 1.33
N ARG A 106 -8.87 -1.26 2.13
CA ARG A 106 -10.00 -2.19 2.21
C ARG A 106 -11.27 -1.51 2.74
N LEU A 107 -11.16 -0.67 3.78
CA LEU A 107 -12.30 0.08 4.34
C LEU A 107 -12.89 1.06 3.33
N ASN A 108 -12.04 1.83 2.63
CA ASN A 108 -12.49 2.74 1.59
C ASN A 108 -13.27 2.00 0.48
N ASN A 109 -12.77 0.84 0.04
CA ASN A 109 -13.47 0.01 -0.95
C ASN A 109 -14.79 -0.60 -0.43
N MET A 110 -15.00 -0.65 0.89
CA MET A 110 -16.25 -1.06 1.52
C MET A 110 -17.21 0.14 1.73
N GLY A 111 -16.84 1.34 1.28
CA GLY A 111 -17.64 2.55 1.43
C GLY A 111 -17.41 3.31 2.73
N ILE A 112 -16.40 2.94 3.53
CA ILE A 112 -16.07 3.60 4.79
C ILE A 112 -14.88 4.54 4.55
N ASN A 113 -15.16 5.84 4.41
CA ASN A 113 -14.13 6.87 4.21
C ASN A 113 -13.99 7.78 5.43
N THR A 114 -13.06 7.45 6.32
CA THR A 114 -12.80 8.21 7.55
C THR A 114 -12.32 9.64 7.27
N ALA A 115 -11.62 9.86 6.15
CA ALA A 115 -11.13 11.19 5.76
C ALA A 115 -12.30 12.13 5.43
N GLU A 116 -13.26 11.63 4.66
CA GLU A 116 -14.48 12.34 4.28
C GLU A 116 -15.38 12.59 5.50
N GLU A 117 -15.55 11.57 6.35
CA GLU A 117 -16.30 11.70 7.60
C GLU A 117 -15.70 12.78 8.52
N PHE A 118 -14.38 12.79 8.67
CA PHE A 118 -13.68 13.81 9.44
C PHE A 118 -13.86 15.21 8.84
N ASN A 119 -13.73 15.34 7.52
CA ASN A 119 -13.92 16.61 6.81
C ASN A 119 -15.34 17.17 7.02
N ASN A 120 -16.35 16.31 6.96
CA ASN A 120 -17.75 16.69 7.19
C ASN A 120 -17.98 17.17 8.62
N ARG A 121 -17.41 16.47 9.62
CA ARG A 121 -17.48 16.88 11.03
C ARG A 121 -16.78 18.22 11.28
N LEU A 122 -15.61 18.43 10.68
CA LEU A 122 -14.84 19.67 10.81
C LEU A 122 -15.61 20.87 10.23
N ASN A 123 -16.19 20.73 9.03
CA ASN A 123 -16.97 21.78 8.40
C ASN A 123 -18.22 22.15 9.23
N ALA A 124 -18.87 21.16 9.83
CA ALA A 124 -20.02 21.41 10.71
C ALA A 124 -19.64 22.25 11.95
N GLU A 125 -18.48 22.00 12.56
CA GLU A 125 -18.01 22.78 13.72
C GLU A 125 -17.58 24.21 13.34
N ILE A 126 -16.97 24.40 12.17
CA ILE A 126 -16.64 25.74 11.66
C ILE A 126 -17.91 26.59 11.48
N LEU A 127 -18.96 26.02 10.91
CA LEU A 127 -20.24 26.73 10.71
C LEU A 127 -20.91 27.12 12.03
N LYS A 128 -20.85 26.25 13.05
CA LYS A 128 -21.36 26.54 14.39
C LYS A 128 -20.61 27.69 15.07
N THR A 129 -19.29 27.76 14.88
CA THR A 129 -18.44 28.77 15.53
C THR A 129 -18.56 30.14 14.84
N ALA A 130 -18.98 30.17 13.57
CA ALA A 130 -19.20 31.40 12.80
C ALA A 130 -20.62 31.98 12.96
N SER A 131 -21.52 31.29 13.67
CA SER A 131 -22.89 31.72 14.00
C SER A 131 -22.95 32.25 15.43
#